data_AF-A0A6A5C6C6-F1
#
_entry.id   AF-A0A6A5C6C6-F1
#
_cell.length_a   1.000
_cell.length_b   1.000
_cell.length_c   1.000
_cell.angle_alpha   90.00
_cell.angle_beta   90.00
_cell.angle_gamma   90.00
#
_symmetry.space_group_name_H-M   'P 1'
#
loop_
_entity.id
_entity.type
_entity.pdbx_description
1 polymer ?
#
loop_
_entity_poly.entity_id
_entity_poly.type
_entity_poly.pdbx_seq_one_letter_code
_entity_poly.pdbx_strand_id
1 'polypeptide(L)'
;MGKQHGSLARAGKVRNQTPKVEPQKQTGKDKTGRSKKRFLFNKRYASLKTGQDPMRMKLNSIEMQVAMKEQKKHQAEIIAEKKKLLNKV
;
A
#
# COMPACT_ATOMS: atom_id res chain seq x y z
N MET A 1 10.63 13.60 -37.18
CA MET A 1 10.98 12.68 -36.08
C MET A 1 9.75 11.85 -35.72
N GLY A 2 9.54 10.72 -36.40
CA GLY A 2 8.35 9.88 -36.22
C GLY A 2 8.46 8.93 -35.04
N LYS A 3 7.33 8.51 -34.48
CA LYS A 3 7.26 7.39 -33.53
C LYS A 3 7.82 6.14 -34.23
N GLN A 4 8.97 5.66 -33.78
CA GLN A 4 9.58 4.46 -34.34
C GLN A 4 8.95 3.21 -33.74
N HIS A 5 8.66 2.22 -34.58
CA HIS A 5 8.30 0.88 -34.12
C HIS A 5 9.50 0.20 -33.43
N GLY A 6 9.22 -0.72 -32.50
CA GLY A 6 10.24 -1.53 -31.85
C GLY A 6 10.86 -2.49 -32.86
N SER A 7 12.17 -2.41 -33.09
CA SER A 7 12.92 -3.40 -33.87
C SER A 7 13.40 -4.55 -32.98
N LEU A 8 13.67 -5.70 -33.59
CA LEU A 8 14.21 -6.88 -32.89
C LEU A 8 15.54 -6.59 -32.17
N ALA A 9 16.33 -5.67 -32.74
CA ALA A 9 17.59 -5.19 -32.16
C ALA A 9 17.44 -4.42 -30.83
N ARG A 10 16.21 -4.11 -30.39
CA ARG A 10 15.91 -3.41 -29.14
C ARG A 10 15.32 -4.33 -28.06
N ALA A 11 15.58 -5.63 -28.14
CA ALA A 11 15.18 -6.58 -27.11
C ALA A 11 15.75 -6.15 -25.74
N GLY A 12 14.91 -6.22 -24.70
CA GLY A 12 15.31 -5.83 -23.33
C GLY A 12 15.39 -4.33 -23.06
N LYS A 13 15.20 -3.44 -24.06
CA LYS A 13 15.28 -1.97 -23.91
C LYS A 13 14.54 -1.46 -22.67
N VAL A 14 13.28 -1.87 -22.49
CA VAL A 14 12.43 -1.34 -21.41
C VAL A 14 12.93 -1.80 -20.04
N ARG A 15 13.28 -3.08 -19.87
CA ARG A 15 13.77 -3.63 -18.61
C ARG A 15 15.14 -3.04 -18.21
N ASN A 16 15.97 -2.70 -19.19
CA ASN A 16 17.29 -2.09 -18.94
C ASN A 16 17.18 -0.59 -18.65
N GLN A 17 16.15 0.09 -19.17
CA GLN A 17 15.89 1.50 -18.91
C GLN A 17 15.26 1.74 -17.53
N THR A 18 14.44 0.81 -17.03
CA THR A 18 13.80 0.98 -15.73
C THR A 18 14.83 0.99 -14.61
N PRO A 19 14.82 1.98 -13.69
CA PRO A 19 15.75 2.01 -12.57
C PRO A 19 15.52 0.78 -11.68
N LYS A 20 16.60 0.16 -11.24
CA LYS A 20 16.54 -0.99 -10.34
C LYS A 20 16.16 -0.50 -8.95
N VAL A 21 14.94 -0.83 -8.51
CA VAL A 21 14.47 -0.57 -7.15
C VAL A 21 14.60 -1.86 -6.34
N GLU A 22 15.36 -1.80 -5.25
CA GLU A 22 15.48 -2.91 -4.31
C GLU A 22 14.19 -3.09 -3.48
N PRO A 23 13.81 -4.32 -3.14
CA PRO A 23 12.63 -4.56 -2.32
C PRO A 23 12.80 -3.96 -0.93
N GLN A 24 11.72 -3.37 -0.41
CA GLN A 24 11.72 -2.87 0.97
C GLN A 24 11.88 -4.03 1.96
N LYS A 25 12.67 -3.79 3.03
CA LYS A 25 12.85 -4.77 4.11
C LYS A 25 11.53 -4.96 4.85
N GLN A 26 10.94 -6.15 4.70
CA GLN A 26 9.73 -6.49 5.44
C GLN A 26 10.05 -6.69 6.92
N THR A 27 9.29 -6.04 7.78
CA THR A 27 9.36 -6.21 9.24
C THR A 27 8.68 -7.53 9.62
N GLY A 28 9.35 -8.65 9.33
CA GLY A 28 8.87 -10.00 9.66
C GLY A 28 8.40 -10.81 8.45
N LYS A 29 8.07 -12.08 8.72
CA LYS A 29 7.59 -13.03 7.71
C LYS A 29 6.09 -12.85 7.47
N ASP A 30 5.66 -13.04 6.23
CA ASP A 30 4.24 -13.06 5.90
C ASP A 30 3.53 -14.23 6.59
N LYS A 31 2.27 -13.99 6.98
CA LYS A 31 1.38 -15.04 7.48
C LYS A 31 1.12 -16.06 6.37
N THR A 32 1.31 -17.34 6.65
CA THR A 32 1.08 -18.45 5.72
C THR A 32 -0.02 -19.41 6.21
N GLY A 33 -0.56 -20.21 5.29
CA GLY A 33 -1.55 -21.26 5.57
C GLY A 33 -2.81 -20.75 6.29
N ARG A 34 -3.17 -21.44 7.38
CA ARG A 34 -4.38 -21.15 8.18
C ARG A 34 -4.36 -19.75 8.79
N SER A 35 -3.18 -19.28 9.22
CA SER A 35 -3.03 -17.93 9.80
C SER A 35 -3.40 -16.84 8.80
N LYS A 36 -3.01 -17.00 7.53
CA LYS A 36 -3.37 -16.09 6.43
C LYS A 36 -4.87 -16.09 6.18
N LYS A 37 -5.49 -17.28 6.15
CA LYS A 37 -6.95 -17.42 5.94
C LYS A 37 -7.74 -16.75 7.06
N ARG A 38 -7.35 -16.92 8.33
CA ARG A 38 -7.97 -16.23 9.48
C ARG A 38 -7.82 -14.71 9.38
N PHE A 39 -6.62 -14.23 9.03
CA PHE A 39 -6.40 -12.79 8.84
C PHE A 39 -7.27 -12.19 7.73
N LEU A 40 -7.38 -12.88 6.58
CA LEU A 40 -8.24 -12.46 5.48
C LEU A 40 -9.72 -12.54 5.81
N PHE A 41 -10.14 -13.50 6.63
CA PHE A 41 -11.52 -13.60 7.10
C PHE A 41 -11.85 -12.40 8.00
N ASN A 42 -11.02 -12.16 9.02
CA ASN A 42 -11.22 -11.05 9.94
C ASN A 42 -11.26 -9.71 9.20
N LYS A 43 -10.33 -9.49 8.26
CA LYS A 43 -10.25 -8.25 7.47
C LYS A 43 -11.46 -8.02 6.56
N ARG A 44 -12.08 -9.09 6.03
CA ARG A 44 -13.16 -9.00 5.04
C ARG A 44 -14.55 -9.09 5.63
N TYR A 45 -14.74 -9.90 6.66
CA TYR A 45 -16.07 -10.30 7.12
C TYR A 45 -16.35 -9.92 8.57
N ALA A 46 -15.35 -9.93 9.46
CA ALA A 46 -15.59 -9.73 10.90
C ALA A 46 -15.90 -8.28 11.29
N SER A 47 -15.55 -7.29 10.46
CA SER A 47 -15.80 -5.87 10.72
C SER A 47 -16.95 -5.28 9.88
N LEU A 48 -17.73 -6.13 9.20
CA LEU A 48 -18.85 -5.66 8.40
C LEU A 48 -20.02 -5.24 9.29
N LYS A 49 -20.64 -4.11 8.96
CA LYS A 49 -21.91 -3.71 9.54
C LYS A 49 -23.04 -4.56 8.94
N THR A 50 -24.08 -4.83 9.71
CA THR A 50 -25.28 -5.52 9.22
C THR A 50 -25.83 -4.81 7.97
N GLY A 51 -26.04 -5.56 6.89
CA GLY A 51 -26.52 -5.03 5.59
C GLY A 51 -25.44 -4.66 4.56
N GLN A 52 -24.15 -4.78 4.88
CA GLN A 52 -23.07 -4.55 3.93
C GLN A 52 -22.59 -5.87 3.30
N ASP A 53 -22.63 -5.96 1.97
CA ASP A 53 -22.15 -7.13 1.24
C ASP A 53 -20.60 -7.18 1.21
N PRO A 54 -19.98 -8.21 1.80
CA PRO A 54 -18.53 -8.39 1.78
C PRO A 54 -17.92 -8.42 0.38
N MET A 55 -18.66 -8.93 -0.62
CA MET A 55 -18.17 -9.07 -2.00
C MET A 55 -18.09 -7.73 -2.72
N ARG A 56 -18.85 -6.72 -2.29
CA ARG A 56 -18.88 -5.38 -2.92
C ARG A 56 -17.85 -4.42 -2.35
N MET A 57 -17.15 -4.77 -1.26
CA MET A 57 -16.06 -3.95 -0.74
C MET A 57 -14.80 -4.07 -1.62
N LYS A 58 -14.45 -2.98 -2.32
CA LYS A 58 -13.18 -2.86 -3.06
C LYS A 58 -12.01 -2.71 -2.09
N LEU A 59 -11.42 -3.84 -1.68
CA LEU A 59 -10.11 -3.81 -1.01
C LEU A 59 -9.10 -3.14 -1.94
N ASN A 60 -8.42 -2.11 -1.43
CA ASN A 60 -7.48 -1.24 -2.14
C ASN A 60 -8.11 -0.18 -3.09
N SER A 61 -9.30 0.34 -2.81
CA SER A 61 -9.81 1.55 -3.50
C SER A 61 -8.79 2.69 -3.42
N ILE A 62 -8.53 3.36 -4.55
CA ILE A 62 -7.59 4.49 -4.64
C ILE A 62 -7.98 5.58 -3.64
N GLU A 63 -9.27 5.91 -3.58
CA GLU A 63 -9.81 6.92 -2.66
C GLU A 63 -9.51 6.59 -1.19
N MET A 64 -9.69 5.33 -0.81
CA MET A 64 -9.40 4.88 0.55
C MET A 64 -7.90 4.88 0.85
N GLN A 65 -7.03 4.60 -0.15
CA GLN A 65 -5.58 4.70 0.02
C GLN A 65 -5.13 6.16 0.22
N VAL A 66 -5.72 7.09 -0.52
CA VAL A 66 -5.47 8.54 -0.37
C VAL A 66 -5.92 9.00 1.01
N ALA A 67 -7.15 8.70 1.43
CA ALA A 67 -7.67 9.06 2.73
C ALA A 67 -6.81 8.51 3.89
N MET A 68 -6.39 7.24 3.80
CA MET A 68 -5.50 6.63 4.81
C MET A 68 -4.12 7.31 4.85
N LYS A 69 -3.60 7.77 3.71
CA LYS A 69 -2.32 8.48 3.63
C LYS A 69 -2.41 9.87 4.28
N GLU A 70 -3.51 10.58 4.03
CA GLU A 70 -3.80 11.88 4.64
C GLU A 70 -3.96 11.76 6.16
N GLN A 71 -4.75 10.80 6.65
CA GLN A 71 -4.91 10.54 8.08
C GLN A 71 -3.58 10.22 8.76
N LYS A 72 -2.73 9.39 8.14
CA LYS A 72 -1.40 9.08 8.68
C LYS A 72 -0.50 10.32 8.73
N LYS A 73 -0.56 11.18 7.72
CA LYS A 73 0.20 12.43 7.69
C LYS A 73 -0.24 13.35 8.84
N HIS A 74 -1.55 13.57 8.97
CA HIS A 74 -2.11 14.37 10.05
C HIS A 74 -1.72 13.80 11.43
N GLN A 75 -1.81 12.48 11.61
CA GLN A 75 -1.43 11.84 12.87
C GLN A 75 0.07 12.02 13.18
N ALA A 76 0.94 11.98 12.17
CA ALA A 76 2.36 12.22 12.34
C ALA A 76 2.64 13.68 12.75
N GLU A 77 1.91 14.64 12.17
CA GLU A 77 1.97 16.06 12.55
C GLU A 77 1.55 16.28 14.00
N ILE A 78 0.41 15.71 14.43
CA ILE A 78 -0.04 15.74 15.84
C ILE A 78 1.04 15.17 16.77
N ILE A 79 1.63 14.02 16.41
CA ILE A 79 2.65 13.38 17.23
C ILE A 79 3.90 14.27 17.32
N ALA A 80 4.29 14.91 16.22
CA ALA A 80 5.43 15.82 16.18
C ALA A 80 5.20 17.05 17.06
N GLU A 81 4.01 17.65 17.01
CA GLU A 81 3.63 18.77 17.89
C GLU A 81 3.62 18.37 19.36
N LYS A 82 3.02 17.21 19.69
CA LYS A 82 3.04 16.69 21.07
C LYS A 82 4.46 16.50 21.58
N LYS A 83 5.36 15.93 20.78
CA LYS A 83 6.77 15.77 21.15
C LYS A 83 7.49 17.11 21.31
N LYS A 84 7.22 18.09 20.45
CA LYS A 84 7.79 19.45 20.57
C LYS A 84 7.35 20.13 21.86
N LEU A 85 6.08 20.00 22.24
CA LEU A 85 5.56 20.55 23.49
C LEU A 85 6.17 19.86 24.72
N LEU A 86 6.35 18.53 24.65
CA LEU A 86 6.92 17.74 25.74
C LEU A 86 8.42 18.04 25.97
N ASN A 87 9.16 18.35 24.91
CA ASN A 87 10.58 18.73 24.98
C ASN A 87 10.80 20.24 25.24
N LYS A 88 9.73 21.02 25.41
CA LYS A 88 9.79 22.47 25.71
C LYS A 88 9.74 22.77 27.22
N VAL A 89 9.65 21.72 28.03
CA VAL A 89 9.84 21.70 29.49
C VAL A 89 11.24 21.18 29.76
#